data_AF-A0A2U1LQG4-F1
#
_entry.id   AF-A0A2U1LQG4-F1
#
_cell.length_a   1.000
_cell.length_b   1.000
_cell.length_c   1.000
_cell.angle_alpha   90.00
_cell.angle_beta   90.00
_cell.angle_gamma   90.00
#
_symmetry.space_group_name_H-M   'P 1'
#
loop_
_entity.id
_entity.type
_entity.pdbx_description
1 polymer ?
#
loop_
_entity_poly.entity_id
_entity_poly.type
_entity_poly.pdbx_seq_one_letter_code
_entity_poly.pdbx_strand_id
1 'polypeptide(L)'
;MATPPSEYAMSRTPHFQELRIASGSDNLEGCFHLLFTQQHAEIDGLINVLCEKRDGLFKKIERMEKLVEEGEGFCVFHDSGNAGLECMKETVKTDKKVLAALTGLLDVACEGRRENRRHVSRFE
;
A
#
# COMPACT_ATOMS: atom_id res chain seq x y z
N MET A 1 -23.48 31.37 -2.20
CA MET A 1 -22.93 31.27 -0.84
C MET A 1 -23.85 30.36 -0.05
N ALA A 2 -23.35 29.25 0.47
CA ALA A 2 -24.14 28.38 1.34
C ALA A 2 -24.39 29.07 2.68
N THR A 3 -25.55 28.83 3.30
CA THR A 3 -25.86 29.38 4.62
C THR A 3 -24.97 28.72 5.67
N PRO A 4 -24.33 29.50 6.58
CA PRO A 4 -23.53 28.94 7.65
C PRO A 4 -24.36 28.00 8.55
N PRO A 5 -23.78 26.88 9.05
CA PRO A 5 -24.47 25.99 9.97
C PRO A 5 -24.80 26.69 11.30
N SER A 6 -25.94 26.36 11.91
CA SER A 6 -26.30 26.86 13.25
C SER A 6 -25.35 26.35 14.33
N GLU A 7 -25.21 27.06 15.45
CA GLU A 7 -24.43 26.60 16.62
C GLU A 7 -24.84 25.21 17.12
N TYR A 8 -26.15 24.91 17.07
CA TYR A 8 -26.66 23.60 17.41
C TYR A 8 -26.19 22.50 16.44
N ALA A 9 -26.17 22.77 15.13
CA ALA A 9 -25.64 21.83 14.15
C ALA A 9 -24.12 21.64 14.32
N MET A 10 -23.41 22.75 14.53
CA MET A 10 -21.96 22.78 14.75
C MET A 10 -21.52 21.92 15.94
N SER A 11 -22.20 22.04 17.08
CA SER A 11 -21.90 21.23 18.28
C SER A 11 -22.17 19.73 18.11
N ARG A 12 -22.98 19.34 17.12
CA ARG A 12 -23.29 17.93 16.81
C ARG A 12 -22.44 17.34 15.69
N THR A 13 -21.66 18.14 14.97
CA THR A 13 -20.87 17.68 13.82
C THR A 13 -19.39 18.07 13.92
N PRO A 14 -18.68 17.77 15.02
CA PRO A 14 -17.32 18.25 15.26
C PRO A 14 -16.33 17.85 14.15
N HIS A 15 -16.36 16.61 13.68
CA HIS A 15 -15.47 16.14 12.60
C HIS A 15 -15.74 16.82 11.25
N PHE A 16 -17.00 17.14 10.94
CA PHE A 16 -17.32 17.93 9.76
C PHE A 16 -16.86 19.39 9.92
N GLN A 17 -16.85 19.93 11.14
CA GLN A 17 -16.28 21.25 11.37
C GLN A 17 -14.77 21.26 11.15
N GLU A 18 -14.06 20.24 11.62
CA GLU A 18 -12.62 20.06 11.35
C GLU A 18 -12.36 20.01 9.85
N LEU A 19 -13.13 19.20 9.10
CA LEU A 19 -13.01 19.09 7.66
C LEU A 19 -13.35 20.41 6.94
N ARG A 20 -14.38 21.12 7.39
CA ARG A 20 -14.76 22.44 6.88
C ARG A 20 -13.62 23.44 7.06
N ILE A 21 -13.05 23.51 8.26
CA ILE A 21 -11.90 24.38 8.57
C ILE A 21 -10.70 23.99 7.71
N ALA A 22 -10.39 22.70 7.61
CA ALA A 22 -9.27 22.21 6.81
C ALA A 22 -9.43 22.50 5.31
N SER A 23 -10.66 22.42 4.79
CA SER A 23 -10.97 22.73 3.39
C SER A 23 -11.04 24.22 3.07
N GLY A 24 -11.19 25.08 4.08
CA GLY A 24 -11.46 26.49 3.89
C GLY A 24 -12.78 26.78 3.16
N SER A 25 -13.66 25.79 3.02
CA SER A 25 -14.94 25.92 2.30
C SER A 25 -16.12 25.82 3.26
N ASP A 26 -17.06 26.74 3.14
CA ASP A 26 -18.34 26.68 3.86
C ASP A 26 -19.37 25.74 3.18
N ASN A 27 -19.07 25.23 1.99
CA ASN A 27 -19.90 24.23 1.31
C ASN A 27 -19.35 22.80 1.54
N LEU A 28 -20.26 21.83 1.60
CA LEU A 28 -19.91 20.41 1.77
C LEU A 28 -19.14 19.84 0.58
N GLU A 29 -19.34 20.41 -0.61
CA GLU A 29 -18.64 20.01 -1.83
C GLU A 29 -17.12 20.17 -1.70
N GLY A 30 -16.65 21.35 -1.27
CA GLY A 30 -15.22 21.59 -1.04
C GLY A 30 -14.65 20.75 0.11
N CYS A 31 -15.46 20.49 1.14
CA CYS A 31 -15.10 19.58 2.23
C CYS A 31 -14.84 18.15 1.68
N PHE A 32 -15.75 17.61 0.87
CA PHE A 32 -15.61 16.29 0.28
C PHE A 32 -14.51 16.23 -0.77
N HIS A 33 -14.36 17.26 -1.60
CA HIS A 33 -13.26 17.35 -2.55
C HIS A 33 -11.90 17.25 -1.85
N LEU A 34 -11.70 17.99 -0.74
CA LEU A 34 -10.48 17.88 0.06
C LEU A 34 -10.29 16.46 0.60
N LEU A 35 -11.33 15.89 1.24
CA LEU A 35 -11.27 14.56 1.87
C LEU A 35 -10.85 13.48 0.85
N PHE A 36 -11.51 13.44 -0.31
CA PHE A 36 -11.19 12.43 -1.32
C PHE A 36 -9.83 12.67 -1.95
N THR A 37 -9.41 13.93 -2.15
CA THR A 37 -8.06 14.25 -2.66
C THR A 37 -6.96 13.77 -1.70
N GLN A 38 -7.16 13.97 -0.39
CA GLN A 38 -6.22 13.48 0.63
C GLN A 38 -6.15 11.95 0.63
N GLN A 39 -7.31 11.27 0.62
CA GLN A 39 -7.36 9.81 0.52
C GLN A 39 -6.70 9.29 -0.76
N HIS A 40 -6.85 9.99 -1.89
CA HIS A 40 -6.19 9.63 -3.15
C HIS A 40 -4.67 9.63 -2.98
N ALA A 41 -4.13 10.72 -2.41
CA ALA A 41 -2.71 10.87 -2.16
C ALA A 41 -2.17 9.82 -1.18
N GLU A 42 -2.94 9.48 -0.13
CA GLU A 42 -2.59 8.41 0.82
C GLU A 42 -2.50 7.04 0.14
N ILE A 43 -3.47 6.69 -0.71
CA ILE A 43 -3.46 5.44 -1.47
C ILE A 43 -2.28 5.40 -2.45
N ASP A 44 -1.99 6.51 -3.14
CA ASP A 44 -0.82 6.61 -4.02
C ASP A 44 0.50 6.42 -3.25
N GLY A 45 0.63 7.06 -2.08
CA GLY A 45 1.77 6.86 -1.19
C GLY A 45 1.94 5.41 -0.76
N LEU A 46 0.83 4.75 -0.38
CA LEU A 46 0.84 3.32 -0.02
C LEU A 46 1.29 2.45 -1.20
N ILE A 47 0.77 2.68 -2.41
CA ILE A 47 1.16 1.94 -3.62
C ILE A 47 2.67 2.06 -3.86
N ASN A 48 3.24 3.26 -3.73
CA ASN A 48 4.68 3.47 -3.93
C ASN A 48 5.51 2.62 -2.95
N VAL A 49 5.17 2.68 -1.66
CA VAL A 49 5.87 1.87 -0.63
C VAL A 49 5.74 0.38 -0.91
N LEU A 50 4.54 -0.09 -1.27
CA LEU A 50 4.32 -1.50 -1.58
C LEU A 50 5.10 -1.95 -2.83
N CYS A 51 5.18 -1.13 -3.87
CA CYS A 51 6.00 -1.39 -5.06
C CYS A 51 7.48 -1.52 -4.69
N GLU A 52 8.02 -0.60 -3.88
CA GLU A 52 9.41 -0.68 -3.41
C GLU A 52 9.69 -1.98 -2.64
N LYS A 53 8.79 -2.37 -1.73
CA LYS A 53 8.93 -3.61 -0.96
C LYS A 53 8.84 -4.85 -1.85
N ARG A 54 7.91 -4.88 -2.80
CA ARG A 54 7.77 -5.96 -3.78
C ARG A 54 9.06 -6.12 -4.60
N ASP A 55 9.58 -5.02 -5.14
CA ASP A 55 10.76 -5.04 -6.01
C ASP A 55 12.03 -5.44 -5.24
N GLY A 56 12.15 -4.98 -3.99
CA GLY A 56 13.21 -5.42 -3.08
C GLY A 56 13.15 -6.92 -2.78
N LEU A 57 11.95 -7.44 -2.49
CA LEU A 57 11.76 -8.86 -2.23
C LEU A 57 12.00 -9.72 -3.48
N PHE A 58 11.55 -9.26 -4.65
CA PHE A 58 11.79 -9.94 -5.92
C PHE A 58 13.30 -10.11 -6.20
N LYS A 59 14.09 -9.03 -6.05
CA LYS A 59 15.55 -9.09 -6.21
C LYS A 59 16.22 -10.01 -5.19
N LYS A 60 15.72 -10.04 -3.95
CA LYS A 60 16.23 -10.95 -2.91
C LYS A 60 15.98 -12.41 -3.30
N ILE A 61 14.76 -12.74 -3.75
CA ILE A 61 14.40 -14.08 -4.22
C ILE A 61 15.29 -14.49 -5.38
N GLU A 62 15.44 -13.65 -6.40
CA GLU A 62 16.27 -13.96 -7.59
C GLU A 62 17.73 -14.26 -7.19
N ARG A 63 18.29 -13.48 -6.26
CA ARG A 63 19.63 -13.73 -5.73
C ARG A 63 19.71 -15.06 -4.98
N MET A 64 18.75 -15.36 -4.11
CA MET A 64 18.76 -16.61 -3.34
C MET A 64 18.56 -17.84 -4.23
N GLU A 65 17.75 -17.75 -5.28
CA GLU A 65 17.59 -18.83 -6.25
C GLU A 65 18.90 -19.16 -6.97
N LYS A 66 19.65 -18.14 -7.41
CA LYS A 66 20.98 -18.33 -8.00
C LYS A 66 21.95 -19.00 -7.03
N LEU A 67 21.94 -18.60 -5.76
CA LEU A 67 22.78 -19.23 -4.73
C LEU A 67 22.36 -20.67 -4.44
N VAL A 68 21.06 -21.00 -4.51
CA VAL A 68 20.58 -22.38 -4.38
C VAL A 68 21.08 -23.21 -5.56
N GLU A 69 20.96 -22.71 -6.79
CA GLU A 69 21.45 -23.39 -8.00
C GLU A 69 22.97 -23.61 -7.95
N GLU A 70 23.74 -22.58 -7.58
CA GLU A 70 25.19 -22.68 -7.37
C GLU A 70 25.51 -23.71 -6.28
N GLY A 71 24.77 -23.70 -5.17
CA GLY A 71 24.95 -24.65 -4.07
C GLY A 71 24.68 -26.09 -4.49
N GLU A 72 23.59 -26.36 -5.21
CA GLU A 72 23.28 -27.70 -5.71
C GLU A 72 24.33 -28.24 -6.70
N GLY A 73 24.97 -27.35 -7.47
CA GLY A 73 26.08 -27.68 -8.37
C GLY A 73 27.47 -27.70 -7.71
N PHE A 74 27.59 -27.22 -6.47
CA PHE A 74 28.86 -27.16 -5.75
C PHE A 74 29.23 -28.53 -5.16
N CYS A 75 30.52 -28.76 -4.90
CA CYS A 75 31.04 -30.01 -4.30
C CYS A 75 30.23 -30.48 -3.06
N VAL A 76 30.41 -31.75 -2.68
CA VAL A 76 29.76 -32.35 -1.50
C VAL A 76 29.96 -31.47 -0.27
N PHE A 77 28.89 -30.83 0.20
CA PHE A 77 28.91 -30.13 1.48
C PHE A 77 29.07 -31.13 2.63
N HIS A 78 29.72 -30.70 3.71
CA HIS A 78 29.53 -31.35 5.02
C HIS A 78 28.08 -31.14 5.50
N ASP A 79 27.62 -31.95 6.47
CA ASP A 79 26.20 -32.00 6.90
C ASP A 79 25.58 -30.62 7.20
N SER A 80 26.34 -29.70 7.79
CA SER A 80 25.88 -28.34 8.08
C SER A 80 25.66 -27.48 6.84
N GLY A 81 26.43 -27.68 5.76
CA GLY A 81 26.25 -26.99 4.49
C GLY A 81 24.99 -27.46 3.75
N ASN A 82 24.72 -28.76 3.77
CA ASN A 82 23.46 -29.31 3.24
C ASN A 82 22.24 -28.77 4.00
N ALA A 83 22.31 -28.72 5.34
CA ALA A 83 21.24 -28.12 6.14
C ALA A 83 21.04 -26.64 5.81
N GLY A 84 22.13 -25.89 5.60
CA GLY A 84 22.07 -24.50 5.16
C GLY A 84 21.38 -24.32 3.81
N LEU A 85 21.70 -25.17 2.83
CA LEU A 85 21.09 -25.13 1.49
C LEU A 85 19.58 -25.43 1.55
N GLU A 86 19.15 -26.41 2.37
CA GLU A 86 17.72 -26.69 2.56
C GLU A 86 16.98 -25.53 3.24
N CYS A 87 17.58 -24.90 4.26
CA CYS A 87 17.03 -23.68 4.87
C CYS A 87 16.86 -22.55 3.82
N MET A 88 17.80 -22.41 2.89
CA MET A 88 17.68 -21.42 1.80
C MET A 88 16.50 -21.72 0.89
N LYS A 89 16.29 -22.98 0.49
CA LYS A 89 15.14 -23.40 -0.33
C LYS A 89 13.82 -23.12 0.37
N GLU A 90 13.73 -23.44 1.66
CA GLU A 90 12.55 -23.14 2.49
C GLU A 90 12.28 -21.63 2.58
N THR A 91 13.34 -20.84 2.74
CA THR A 91 13.27 -19.38 2.78
C THR A 91 12.77 -18.82 1.45
N VAL A 92 13.31 -19.27 0.30
CA VAL A 92 12.84 -18.89 -1.04
C VAL A 92 11.36 -19.21 -1.22
N LYS A 93 10.92 -20.41 -0.82
CA LYS A 93 9.51 -20.82 -0.91
C LYS A 93 8.60 -19.91 -0.09
N THR A 94 9.04 -19.50 1.09
CA THR A 94 8.28 -18.60 1.96
C THR A 94 8.26 -17.17 1.39
N ASP A 95 9.41 -16.66 0.96
CA ASP A 95 9.52 -15.33 0.36
C ASP A 95 8.66 -15.21 -0.92
N LYS A 96 8.57 -16.26 -1.75
CA LYS A 96 7.65 -16.29 -2.90
C LYS A 96 6.18 -16.16 -2.50
N LYS A 97 5.76 -16.76 -1.38
CA LYS A 97 4.38 -16.60 -0.87
C LYS A 97 4.15 -15.17 -0.39
N VAL A 98 5.12 -14.58 0.29
CA VAL A 98 5.05 -13.17 0.72
C VAL A 98 4.98 -12.23 -0.49
N LEU A 99 5.76 -12.50 -1.54
CA LEU A 99 5.72 -11.73 -2.79
C LEU A 99 4.35 -11.81 -3.47
N ALA A 100 3.74 -13.00 -3.51
CA ALA A 100 2.40 -13.17 -4.06
C ALA A 100 1.35 -12.38 -3.24
N ALA A 101 1.44 -12.42 -1.92
CA ALA A 101 0.56 -11.64 -1.04
C ALA A 101 0.73 -10.13 -1.24
N LEU A 102 1.96 -9.63 -1.34
CA LEU A 102 2.25 -8.22 -1.63
C LEU A 102 1.69 -7.79 -2.99
N THR A 103 1.77 -8.66 -3.99
CA THR A 103 1.21 -8.41 -5.32
C THR A 103 -0.31 -8.30 -5.26
N GLY A 104 -0.98 -9.23 -4.56
CA GLY A 104 -2.44 -9.14 -4.36
C GLY A 104 -2.86 -7.89 -3.58
N LEU A 105 -2.09 -7.47 -2.58
CA LEU A 105 -2.35 -6.22 -1.86
C LEU A 105 -2.17 -4.99 -2.75
N LEU A 106 -1.17 -4.99 -3.62
CA LEU A 106 -0.97 -3.93 -4.63
C LEU A 106 -2.15 -3.84 -5.59
N ASP A 107 -2.71 -4.97 -6.03
CA ASP A 107 -3.87 -4.99 -6.92
C ASP A 107 -5.07 -4.33 -6.24
N VAL A 108 -5.35 -4.70 -4.99
CA VAL A 108 -6.42 -4.08 -4.17
C VAL A 108 -6.18 -2.59 -3.97
N ALA A 109 -4.94 -2.17 -3.67
CA ALA A 109 -4.61 -0.75 -3.53
C ALA A 109 -4.83 0.02 -4.85
N CYS A 110 -4.46 -0.59 -5.99
CA CYS A 110 -4.67 -0.01 -7.32
C CYS A 110 -6.16 0.09 -7.68
N GLU A 111 -7.00 -0.85 -7.22
CA GLU A 111 -8.45 -0.77 -7.35
C GLU A 111 -9.02 0.35 -6.48
N GLY A 112 -8.63 0.43 -5.21
CA GLY A 112 -9.02 1.50 -4.30
C GLY A 112 -8.65 2.88 -4.85
N ARG A 113 -7.46 3.02 -5.46
CA ARG A 113 -7.07 4.25 -6.15
C ARG A 113 -7.98 4.59 -7.32
N ARG A 114 -8.31 3.59 -8.16
CA ARG A 114 -9.19 3.76 -9.32
C ARG A 114 -10.60 4.15 -8.90
N GLU A 115 -11.10 3.59 -7.81
CA GLU A 115 -12.37 3.98 -7.21
C GLU A 115 -12.31 5.42 -6.68
N ASN A 116 -11.32 5.72 -5.84
CA ASN A 116 -11.18 7.04 -5.22
C ASN A 116 -11.00 8.15 -6.27
N ARG A 117 -10.28 7.90 -7.37
CA ARG A 117 -10.18 8.83 -8.50
C ARG A 117 -11.57 9.22 -9.05
N ARG A 118 -12.52 8.29 -9.09
CA ARG A 118 -13.91 8.58 -9.51
C ARG A 118 -14.65 9.42 -8.47
N HIS A 119 -14.30 9.31 -7.19
CA HIS A 119 -14.86 10.15 -6.14
C HIS A 119 -14.35 11.58 -6.26
N VAL A 120 -13.05 11.78 -6.45
CA VAL A 120 -12.46 13.11 -6.68
C VAL A 120 -13.09 13.80 -7.90
N SER A 121 -13.18 13.12 -9.04
CA SER A 121 -13.75 13.68 -10.28
C SER A 121 -15.23 14.08 -10.22
N ARG A 122 -15.96 13.72 -9.15
CA ARG A 122 -17.36 14.16 -8.96
C ARG A 122 -17.47 15.55 -8.35
N PHE A 123 -16.36 16.09 -7.87
CA PHE A 123 -16.27 17.38 -7.21
C PHE A 123 -15.25 18.31 -7.88
N GLU A 124 -14.75 17.94 -9.07
CA GLU A 124 -13.96 18.77 -10.00
C GLU A 124 -14.89 19.53 -10.96
#